data_AF-A0A7V5KWH6-F1
#
_entry.id   AF-A0A7V5KWH6-F1
#
_cell.length_a   1.000
_cell.length_b   1.000
_cell.length_c   1.000
_cell.angle_alpha   90.00
_cell.angle_beta   90.00
_cell.angle_gamma   90.00
#
_symmetry.space_group_name_H-M   'P 1'
#
loop_
_entity.id
_entity.type
_entity.pdbx_description
1 polymer ?
#
loop_
_entity_poly.entity_id
_entity_poly.type
_entity_poly.pdbx_seq_one_letter_code
_entity_poly.pdbx_strand_id
1 'polypeptide(L)'
;MTDNISTNTVFHFTKSIDCLESILTNDFYPQLCIEDIFGPLAGELEAEKAIPMVCFCDIPLSQIKKHIKNYGEYAIGLSKEWAIRNKINPVLYTFSNSNFSNNLNKALYPLVHSKFGEKMK
;
A
#
# COMPACT_ATOMS: atom_id res chain seq x y z
N MET A 1 8.28 29.56 9.22
CA MET A 1 8.37 28.14 9.55
C MET A 1 8.29 27.40 8.23
N THR A 2 9.31 26.62 7.88
CA THR A 2 9.28 25.77 6.69
C THR A 2 8.45 24.55 7.02
N ASP A 3 7.18 24.57 6.63
CA ASP A 3 6.29 23.42 6.79
C ASP A 3 6.87 22.27 5.97
N ASN A 4 7.34 21.23 6.66
CA ASN A 4 7.80 20.01 6.01
C ASN A 4 6.56 19.31 5.43
N ILE A 5 6.56 19.09 4.11
CA ILE A 5 5.41 18.54 3.39
C ILE A 5 5.12 17.09 3.81
N SER A 6 6.15 16.36 4.25
CA SER A 6 6.05 14.99 4.76
C SER A 6 6.40 14.93 6.24
N THR A 7 5.75 14.04 7.00
CA THR A 7 6.04 13.86 8.42
C THR A 7 7.24 12.92 8.61
N ASN A 8 7.86 12.90 9.78
CA ASN A 8 8.85 11.85 10.13
C ASN A 8 8.19 10.61 10.76
N THR A 9 6.88 10.48 10.55
CA THR A 9 6.04 9.47 11.18
C THR A 9 5.19 8.79 10.10
N VAL A 10 4.88 7.52 10.29
CA VAL A 10 3.85 6.84 9.52
C VAL A 10 2.76 6.41 10.49
N PHE A 11 1.52 6.56 10.08
CA PHE A 11 0.37 6.26 10.92
C PHE A 11 -0.40 5.07 10.38
N HIS A 12 -0.74 4.14 11.26
CA HIS A 12 -1.72 3.09 10.99
C HIS A 12 -3.02 3.45 11.71
N PHE A 13 -4.10 3.66 10.97
CA PHE A 13 -5.42 4.01 11.50
C PHE A 13 -6.30 2.78 11.65
N THR A 14 -7.13 2.77 12.70
CA THR A 14 -8.15 1.76 12.93
C THR A 14 -9.42 2.36 13.52
N LYS A 15 -10.54 1.68 13.28
CA LYS A 15 -11.89 2.12 13.68
C LYS A 15 -12.27 1.73 15.10
N SER A 16 -11.58 0.77 15.71
CA SER A 16 -11.89 0.27 17.06
C SER A 16 -10.65 0.36 17.96
N ILE A 17 -10.88 0.79 19.20
CA ILE A 17 -9.87 0.74 20.25
C ILE A 17 -9.39 -0.69 20.51
N ASP A 18 -10.29 -1.68 20.46
CA ASP A 18 -9.94 -3.10 20.67
C ASP A 18 -8.94 -3.58 19.61
N CYS A 19 -9.09 -3.09 18.38
CA CYS A 19 -8.15 -3.40 17.30
C CYS A 19 -6.78 -2.75 17.56
N LEU A 20 -6.75 -1.51 18.05
CA LEU A 20 -5.51 -0.85 18.45
C LEU A 20 -4.82 -1.61 19.59
N GLU A 21 -5.55 -2.00 20.64
CA GLU A 21 -5.03 -2.81 21.75
C GLU A 21 -4.52 -4.18 21.28
N SER A 22 -5.24 -4.81 20.36
CA SER A 22 -4.83 -6.07 19.74
C SER A 22 -3.51 -5.93 18.97
N ILE A 23 -3.29 -4.81 18.26
CA ILE A 23 -2.03 -4.57 17.54
C ILE A 23 -0.88 -4.35 18.52
N LEU A 24 -1.12 -3.62 19.63
CA LEU A 24 -0.08 -3.39 20.64
C LEU A 24 0.34 -4.69 21.35
N THR A 25 -0.55 -5.68 21.41
CA THR A 25 -0.29 -6.97 22.08
C THR A 25 0.19 -8.07 21.12
N ASN A 26 -0.25 -8.05 19.86
CA ASN A 26 -0.01 -9.12 18.89
C ASN A 26 0.73 -8.68 17.62
N ASP A 27 1.25 -7.45 17.59
CA ASP A 27 1.83 -6.80 16.41
C ASP A 27 0.81 -6.53 15.29
N PHE A 28 1.26 -5.85 14.22
CA PHE A 28 0.45 -5.58 13.04
C PHE A 28 0.13 -6.87 12.29
N TYR A 29 -1.11 -7.00 11.84
CA TYR A 29 -1.55 -8.12 10.99
C TYR A 29 -2.22 -7.61 9.72
N PRO A 30 -2.03 -8.30 8.58
CA PRO A 30 -2.55 -7.84 7.31
C PRO A 30 -4.08 -7.93 7.26
N GLN A 31 -4.69 -6.93 6.62
CA GLN A 31 -6.09 -6.96 6.21
C GLN A 31 -6.18 -7.10 4.69
N LEU A 32 -7.29 -7.62 4.20
CA LEU A 32 -7.56 -7.69 2.77
C LEU A 32 -7.98 -6.32 2.25
N CYS A 33 -7.19 -5.77 1.35
CA CYS A 33 -7.47 -4.52 0.67
C CYS A 33 -7.78 -4.80 -0.79
N ILE A 34 -8.89 -4.26 -1.27
CA ILE A 34 -9.30 -4.41 -2.67
C ILE A 34 -8.56 -3.37 -3.49
N GLU A 35 -7.80 -3.84 -4.47
CA GLU A 35 -6.97 -3.00 -5.34
C GLU A 35 -7.20 -3.34 -6.81
N ASP A 36 -7.22 -2.31 -7.64
CA ASP A 36 -7.27 -2.46 -9.08
C ASP A 36 -5.88 -2.73 -9.64
N ILE A 37 -5.66 -3.92 -10.22
CA ILE A 37 -4.40 -4.28 -10.86
C ILE A 37 -4.58 -4.33 -12.37
N PHE A 38 -3.75 -3.57 -13.08
CA PHE A 38 -3.73 -3.48 -14.54
C PHE A 38 -2.40 -3.93 -15.14
N GLY A 39 -2.40 -4.25 -16.44
CA GLY A 39 -1.20 -4.63 -17.17
C GLY A 39 -0.80 -6.10 -16.97
N PRO A 40 0.48 -6.48 -17.23
CA PRO A 40 0.92 -7.87 -17.24
C PRO A 40 0.70 -8.63 -15.92
N LEU A 41 0.56 -7.91 -14.80
CA LEU A 41 0.31 -8.48 -13.47
C LEU A 41 -1.18 -8.74 -13.18
N ALA A 42 -2.08 -8.19 -13.99
CA ALA A 42 -3.52 -8.43 -13.88
C ALA A 42 -3.87 -9.89 -14.25
N GLY A 43 -3.15 -10.46 -15.21
CA GLY A 43 -3.49 -11.75 -15.82
C GLY A 43 -4.37 -11.55 -17.06
N GLU A 44 -5.19 -12.55 -17.39
CA GLU A 44 -6.03 -12.52 -18.61
C GLU A 44 -7.20 -11.51 -18.53
N LEU A 45 -7.53 -11.02 -17.33
CA LEU A 45 -8.59 -10.05 -17.09
C LEU A 45 -8.07 -8.95 -16.16
N GLU A 46 -8.37 -7.69 -16.49
CA GLU A 46 -8.28 -6.59 -15.52
C GLU A 46 -9.30 -6.87 -14.41
N ALA A 47 -8.83 -6.98 -13.17
CA ALA A 47 -9.64 -7.43 -12.06
C ALA A 47 -9.23 -6.74 -10.76
N GLU A 48 -10.23 -6.41 -9.96
CA GLU A 48 -10.08 -6.13 -8.54
C GLU A 48 -9.47 -7.34 -7.84
N LYS A 49 -8.38 -7.13 -7.10
CA LYS A 49 -7.72 -8.18 -6.31
C LYS A 49 -7.69 -7.81 -4.85
N ALA A 50 -8.03 -8.78 -4.00
CA ALA A 50 -7.86 -8.65 -2.55
C ALA A 50 -6.40 -8.96 -2.20
N ILE A 51 -5.65 -7.93 -1.82
CA ILE A 51 -4.25 -8.04 -1.42
C ILE A 51 -4.16 -7.98 0.11
N PRO A 52 -3.56 -8.98 0.79
CA PRO A 52 -3.28 -8.88 2.22
C PRO A 52 -2.16 -7.86 2.45
N MET A 53 -2.45 -6.78 3.17
CA MET A 53 -1.46 -5.77 3.52
C MET A 53 -1.74 -5.06 4.86
N VAL A 54 -0.69 -4.48 5.43
CA VAL A 54 -0.78 -3.54 6.56
C VAL A 54 -0.56 -2.14 5.99
N CYS A 55 -1.60 -1.30 6.05
CA CYS A 55 -1.54 0.03 5.47
C CYS A 55 -1.01 1.07 6.47
N PHE A 56 -0.10 1.93 6.01
CA PHE A 56 0.36 3.09 6.75
C PHE A 56 0.23 4.34 5.87
N CYS A 57 -0.04 5.50 6.48
CA CYS A 57 -0.07 6.78 5.78
C CYS A 57 0.94 7.78 6.38
N ASP A 58 1.59 8.55 5.51
CA ASP A 58 2.46 9.68 5.88
C ASP A 58 1.71 11.01 5.67
N ILE A 59 0.55 11.14 6.31
CA ILE A 59 -0.30 12.34 6.21
C ILE A 59 -0.08 13.19 7.46
N PRO A 60 0.25 14.48 7.34
CA PRO A 60 0.30 15.39 8.47
C PRO A 60 -1.00 15.39 9.28
N LEU A 61 -0.90 15.38 10.62
CA LEU A 61 -2.07 15.39 11.51
C LEU A 61 -3.00 16.59 11.24
N SER A 62 -2.46 17.72 10.78
CA SER A 62 -3.25 18.90 10.40
C SER A 62 -4.16 18.65 9.19
N GLN A 63 -3.87 17.66 8.35
CA GLN A 63 -4.58 17.35 7.11
C GLN A 63 -5.40 16.04 7.19
N ILE A 64 -5.49 15.43 8.38
CA ILE A 64 -5.95 14.04 8.52
C ILE A 64 -7.47 13.86 8.61
N LYS A 65 -8.24 14.96 8.68
CA LYS A 65 -9.70 14.92 8.91
C LYS A 65 -10.45 13.99 7.95
N LYS A 66 -10.09 14.01 6.66
CA LYS A 66 -10.70 13.12 5.66
C LYS A 66 -10.29 11.66 5.85
N HIS A 67 -9.07 11.41 6.30
CA HIS A 67 -8.53 10.08 6.51
C HIS A 67 -9.20 9.40 7.71
N ILE A 68 -9.37 10.13 8.81
CA ILE A 68 -10.07 9.67 10.00
C ILE A 68 -11.46 9.13 9.67
N LYS A 69 -12.22 9.85 8.82
CA LYS A 69 -13.57 9.43 8.41
C LYS A 69 -13.59 8.04 7.74
N ASN A 70 -12.57 7.70 6.97
CA ASN A 70 -12.54 6.46 6.19
C ASN A 70 -11.88 5.30 6.96
N TYR A 71 -10.81 5.59 7.71
CA TYR A 71 -9.93 4.59 8.31
C TYR A 71 -10.05 4.46 9.83
N GLY A 72 -10.72 5.42 10.49
CA GLY A 72 -11.01 5.39 11.92
C GLY A 72 -10.32 6.49 12.72
N GLU A 73 -10.71 6.62 13.98
CA GLU A 73 -10.31 7.71 14.87
C GLU A 73 -9.11 7.33 15.78
N TYR A 74 -8.73 6.05 15.78
CA TYR A 74 -7.59 5.54 16.55
C TYR A 74 -6.40 5.34 15.62
N ALA A 75 -5.19 5.63 16.12
CA ALA A 75 -3.98 5.49 15.33
C ALA A 75 -2.75 5.11 16.15
N ILE A 76 -1.85 4.35 15.52
CA ILE A 76 -0.49 4.12 16.02
C ILE A 76 0.47 4.88 15.10
N GLY A 77 1.28 5.78 15.68
CA GLY A 77 2.32 6.51 14.97
C GLY A 77 3.69 5.87 15.19
N LEU A 78 4.42 5.60 14.12
CA LEU A 78 5.76 4.99 14.13
C LEU A 78 6.74 5.88 13.38
N SER A 79 8.01 5.88 13.75
CA SER A 79 9.00 6.69 13.03
C SER A 79 9.24 6.14 11.62
N LYS A 80 9.60 7.02 10.68
CA LYS A 80 10.00 6.59 9.33
C LYS A 80 11.19 5.65 9.34
N GLU A 81 12.13 5.84 10.26
CA GLU A 81 13.26 4.94 10.44
C GLU A 81 12.80 3.55 10.85
N TRP A 82 11.79 3.44 11.73
CA TRP A 82 11.15 2.15 12.03
C TRP A 82 10.56 1.52 10.77
N ALA A 83 9.85 2.29 9.94
CA ALA A 83 9.25 1.79 8.71
C ALA A 83 10.31 1.27 7.71
N ILE A 84 11.40 2.02 7.53
CA ILE A 84 12.53 1.66 6.66
C ILE A 84 13.22 0.38 7.17
N ARG A 85 13.49 0.28 8.48
CA ARG A 85 14.09 -0.93 9.07
C ARG A 85 13.21 -2.17 8.87
N ASN A 86 11.89 -1.99 8.90
CA ASN A 86 10.91 -3.05 8.65
C ASN A 86 10.59 -3.27 7.17
N LYS A 87 11.34 -2.66 6.25
CA LYS A 87 11.20 -2.83 4.79
C LYS A 87 9.79 -2.48 4.28
N ILE A 88 9.12 -1.55 4.93
CA ILE A 88 7.83 -1.03 4.47
C ILE A 88 8.09 -0.19 3.22
N ASN A 89 7.32 -0.46 2.16
CA ASN A 89 7.42 0.22 0.88
C ASN A 89 6.13 0.98 0.57
N PRO A 90 6.20 2.14 -0.11
CA PRO A 90 5.02 2.81 -0.64
C PRO A 90 4.29 1.94 -1.67
N VAL A 91 2.96 2.05 -1.70
CA VAL A 91 2.17 1.53 -2.82
C VAL A 91 2.25 2.52 -3.98
N LEU A 92 2.58 2.02 -5.17
CA LEU A 92 2.69 2.83 -6.38
C LEU A 92 1.38 2.76 -7.19
N TYR A 93 0.54 3.77 -7.00
CA TYR A 93 -0.65 3.95 -7.83
C TYR A 93 -0.28 4.64 -9.14
N THR A 94 -0.86 4.18 -10.25
CA THR A 94 -0.60 4.75 -11.58
C THR A 94 -1.89 4.86 -12.37
N PHE A 95 -1.97 5.81 -13.30
CA PHE A 95 -3.10 5.91 -14.21
C PHE A 95 -2.94 4.92 -15.36
N SER A 96 -4.05 4.24 -15.69
CA SER A 96 -4.15 3.44 -16.92
C SER A 96 -3.67 4.25 -18.12
N ASN A 97 -2.88 3.63 -18.99
CA ASN A 97 -2.33 4.24 -20.21
C ASN A 97 -1.40 5.46 -20.02
N SER A 98 -0.96 5.76 -18.80
CA SER A 98 0.10 6.77 -18.61
C SER A 98 1.41 6.31 -19.25
N ASN A 99 2.27 7.26 -19.63
CA ASN A 99 3.60 6.94 -20.16
C ASN A 99 4.39 6.02 -19.22
N PHE A 100 4.29 6.26 -17.91
CA PHE A 100 4.94 5.43 -16.90
C PHE A 100 4.38 4.01 -16.91
N SER A 101 3.06 3.86 -16.81
CA SER A 101 2.40 2.55 -16.79
C SER A 101 2.65 1.75 -18.08
N ASN A 102 2.63 2.41 -19.24
CA ASN A 102 2.93 1.77 -20.52
C ASN A 102 4.37 1.26 -20.59
N ASN A 103 5.34 2.06 -20.15
CA ASN A 103 6.74 1.65 -20.14
C ASN A 103 7.00 0.57 -19.10
N LEU A 104 6.39 0.68 -17.91
CA LEU A 104 6.47 -0.35 -16.88
C LEU A 104 5.87 -1.67 -17.38
N ASN A 105 4.70 -1.63 -18.00
CA ASN A 105 4.05 -2.80 -18.60
C ASN A 105 4.94 -3.44 -19.67
N LYS A 106 5.53 -2.65 -20.58
CA LYS A 106 6.46 -3.17 -21.59
C LYS A 106 7.69 -3.83 -20.95
N ALA A 107 8.23 -3.27 -19.87
CA ALA A 107 9.38 -3.84 -19.17
C ALA A 107 9.02 -5.12 -18.40
N LEU A 108 7.83 -5.19 -17.80
CA LEU A 108 7.37 -6.35 -17.03
C LEU A 108 6.83 -7.48 -17.91
N TYR A 109 6.30 -7.17 -19.10
CA TYR A 109 5.65 -8.15 -19.97
C TYR A 109 6.53 -9.38 -20.25
N PRO A 110 7.81 -9.26 -20.66
CA PRO A 110 8.68 -10.41 -20.86
C PRO A 110 8.94 -11.21 -19.58
N LEU A 111 9.02 -10.55 -18.42
CA LEU A 111 9.33 -11.22 -17.15
C LEU A 111 8.18 -12.09 -16.67
N VAL A 112 6.95 -11.61 -16.85
CA VAL A 112 5.75 -12.37 -16.49
C VAL A 112 5.56 -13.53 -17.46
N HIS A 113 5.70 -13.31 -18.77
CA HIS A 113 5.37 -14.32 -19.78
C HIS A 113 6.52 -15.29 -20.11
N SER A 114 7.79 -14.94 -19.84
CA SER A 114 8.92 -15.86 -20.03
C SER A 114 8.90 -17.04 -19.04
N LYS A 115 8.40 -16.84 -17.82
CA LYS A 115 8.30 -17.91 -16.81
C LYS A 115 7.16 -18.89 -17.03
N PHE A 116 6.17 -18.57 -17.87
CA PHE A 116 5.07 -19.50 -18.21
C PHE A 116 5.35 -20.32 -19.47
N GLY A 117 6.32 -19.93 -20.31
CA GLY A 117 6.70 -20.66 -21.53
C GLY A 117 7.54 -21.93 -21.31
N GLU A 118 8.21 -22.07 -20.16
CA GLU A 118 9.05 -23.25 -19.87
C GLU A 118 8.31 -24.41 -19.18
N LYS A 119 7.04 -24.22 -18.77
CA LYS A 119 6.23 -25.30 -18.16
C LYS A 119 5.26 -26.00 -19.13
N MET A 120 5.37 -25.74 -20.43
CA MET A 120 4.59 -26.41 -21.49
C MET A 120 5.48 -27.04 -22.58
N LYS A 121 6.57 -27.69 -22.18
CA LYS A 121 7.24 -28.70 -23.00
C LYS A 121 7.51 -29.94 -22.19
#